data_AF-A0A9P7K286-F1
#
_entry.id   AF-A0A9P7K286-F1
#
_cell.length_a   1.000
_cell.length_b   1.000
_cell.length_c   1.000
_cell.angle_alpha   90.00
_cell.angle_beta   90.00
_cell.angle_gamma   90.00
#
_symmetry.space_group_name_H-M   'P 1'
#
loop_
_entity.id
_entity.type
_entity.pdbx_description
1 polymer ?
#
loop_
_entity_poly.entity_id
_entity_poly.type
_entity_poly.pdbx_seq_one_letter_code
_entity_poly.pdbx_strand_id
1 'polypeptide(L)'
;RGFASWLEGRVRKVLEEQGGGVKLFTDKTIVCMEGPQFSTRAESIMYRQWGGDLINMSVLPESKLAREAEISYALIATATDYDSWRPQSEAVTAAEVFKTLKTNAETSRLVAATLLEELHIAVSTQGQGLLLEEVGSMKFSIMPRSDKQNPEDRKKLAYILPEYFAGEDGEDVASATNN
;
A
#
# COMPACT_ATOMS: atom_id res chain seq x y z
N ARG A 1 5.92 -10.34 -12.34
CA ARG A 1 7.19 -9.58 -12.37
C ARG A 1 6.78 -8.17 -12.04
N GLY A 2 7.05 -7.71 -10.84
CA GLY A 2 6.64 -6.38 -10.38
C GLY A 2 7.14 -6.12 -8.96
N PHE A 3 7.11 -4.87 -8.53
CA PHE A 3 7.59 -4.40 -7.22
C PHE A 3 7.16 -5.30 -6.05
N ALA A 4 5.91 -5.76 -6.02
CA ALA A 4 5.39 -6.64 -4.98
C ALA A 4 6.09 -8.01 -4.90
N SER A 5 6.32 -8.65 -6.06
CA SER A 5 7.05 -9.94 -6.13
C SER A 5 8.52 -9.79 -5.75
N TRP A 6 9.10 -8.63 -6.03
CA TRP A 6 10.45 -8.30 -5.56
C TRP A 6 10.44 -8.23 -4.03
N LEU A 7 9.56 -7.43 -3.45
CA LEU A 7 9.46 -7.21 -2.00
C LEU A 7 9.18 -8.52 -1.23
N GLU A 8 8.25 -9.34 -1.71
CA GLU A 8 7.89 -10.61 -1.06
C GLU A 8 9.11 -11.51 -0.83
N GLY A 9 9.96 -11.71 -1.84
CA GLY A 9 11.12 -12.57 -1.72
C GLY A 9 12.12 -12.11 -0.66
N ARG A 10 12.23 -10.79 -0.46
CA ARG A 10 13.15 -10.20 0.53
C ARG A 10 12.57 -10.28 1.92
N VAL A 11 11.29 -9.93 2.07
CA VAL A 11 10.56 -10.08 3.34
C VAL A 11 10.63 -11.53 3.81
N ARG A 12 10.41 -12.49 2.91
CA ARG A 12 10.51 -13.93 3.23
C ARG A 12 11.89 -14.28 3.79
N LYS A 13 12.96 -13.87 3.11
CA LYS A 13 14.33 -14.12 3.54
C LYS A 13 14.62 -13.51 4.92
N VAL A 14 14.24 -12.25 5.15
CA VAL A 14 14.43 -11.58 6.44
C VAL A 14 13.67 -12.29 7.56
N LEU A 15 12.44 -12.74 7.29
CA LEU A 15 11.63 -13.46 8.28
C LEU A 15 12.18 -14.86 8.57
N GLU A 16 12.75 -15.54 7.59
CA GLU A 16 13.42 -16.84 7.78
C GLU A 16 14.71 -16.72 8.60
N GLU A 17 15.50 -15.68 8.38
CA GLU A 17 16.79 -15.47 9.06
C GLU A 17 16.63 -14.85 10.45
N GLN A 18 15.73 -13.88 10.60
CA GLN A 18 15.67 -13.01 11.78
C GLN A 18 14.24 -12.83 12.34
N GLY A 19 13.22 -13.41 11.68
CA GLY A 19 11.81 -13.22 12.03
C GLY A 19 11.29 -14.05 13.20
N GLY A 20 12.15 -14.81 13.91
CA GLY A 20 11.77 -15.51 15.14
C GLY A 20 10.60 -16.49 15.00
N GLY A 21 10.41 -17.08 13.80
CA GLY A 21 9.30 -18.01 13.51
C GLY A 21 7.99 -17.35 13.08
N VAL A 22 7.99 -16.05 12.81
CA VAL A 22 6.82 -15.34 12.23
C VAL A 22 6.54 -15.86 10.82
N LYS A 23 5.28 -16.26 10.58
CA LYS A 23 4.84 -16.78 9.29
C LYS A 23 4.40 -15.65 8.37
N LEU A 24 4.97 -15.60 7.17
CA LEU A 24 4.52 -14.72 6.09
C LEU A 24 3.30 -15.31 5.38
N PHE A 25 2.28 -14.48 5.18
CA PHE A 25 1.13 -14.78 4.34
C PHE A 25 1.09 -13.78 3.17
N THR A 26 0.88 -14.30 1.97
CA THR A 26 0.81 -13.52 0.72
C THR A 26 -0.56 -13.71 0.08
N ASP A 27 -0.89 -12.85 -0.89
CA ASP A 27 -2.14 -12.91 -1.66
C ASP A 27 -3.39 -12.86 -0.77
N LYS A 28 -3.41 -11.88 0.13
CA LYS A 28 -4.46 -11.66 1.12
C LYS A 28 -5.29 -10.43 0.82
N THR A 29 -6.59 -10.54 1.05
CA THR A 29 -7.53 -9.44 0.84
C THR A 29 -7.76 -8.69 2.14
N ILE A 30 -7.56 -7.37 2.10
CA ILE A 30 -7.82 -6.49 3.24
C ILE A 30 -9.14 -5.74 3.07
N VAL A 31 -9.96 -5.77 4.12
CA VAL A 31 -11.18 -4.97 4.22
C VAL A 31 -10.89 -3.75 5.06
N CYS A 32 -11.05 -2.57 4.47
CA CYS A 32 -10.93 -1.31 5.19
C CYS A 32 -12.32 -0.87 5.67
N MET A 33 -12.50 -0.77 6.98
CA MET A 33 -13.70 -0.24 7.64
C MET A 33 -13.43 1.18 8.16
N GLU A 34 -14.48 1.93 8.47
CA GLU A 34 -14.35 3.34 8.87
C GLU A 34 -13.85 3.50 10.33
N GLY A 35 -14.25 2.62 11.25
CA GLY A 35 -13.91 2.73 12.67
C GLY A 35 -14.54 3.95 13.35
N PRO A 36 -14.19 4.28 14.62
CA PRO A 36 -13.13 3.70 15.46
C PRO A 36 -13.55 2.46 16.27
N GLN A 37 -14.84 2.10 16.29
CA GLN A 37 -15.32 0.90 16.98
C GLN A 37 -14.87 -0.35 16.23
N PHE A 38 -14.59 -1.43 16.96
CA PHE A 38 -14.37 -2.75 16.35
C PHE A 38 -15.64 -3.27 15.67
N SER A 39 -15.44 -4.15 14.68
CA SER A 39 -16.55 -4.79 13.98
C SER A 39 -17.36 -5.67 14.93
N THR A 40 -18.67 -5.64 14.73
CA THR A 40 -19.58 -6.61 15.33
C THR A 40 -19.34 -8.00 14.74
N ARG A 41 -19.72 -9.04 15.47
CA ARG A 41 -19.61 -10.42 14.98
C ARG A 41 -20.32 -10.65 13.65
N ALA A 42 -21.44 -9.97 13.40
CA ALA A 42 -22.18 -10.08 12.14
C ALA A 42 -21.37 -9.52 10.97
N GLU A 43 -20.74 -8.35 11.16
CA GLU A 43 -19.86 -7.73 10.17
C GLU A 43 -18.62 -8.59 9.91
N SER A 44 -17.97 -9.11 10.95
CA SER A 44 -16.81 -10.00 10.78
C SER A 44 -17.15 -11.27 9.98
N ILE A 45 -18.36 -11.84 10.17
CA ILE A 45 -18.82 -12.99 9.37
C ILE A 45 -19.08 -12.58 7.92
N MET A 46 -19.70 -11.42 7.70
CA MET A 46 -19.95 -10.87 6.36
C MET A 46 -18.64 -10.66 5.59
N TYR A 47 -17.63 -10.02 6.20
CA TYR A 47 -16.34 -9.77 5.55
C TYR A 47 -15.63 -11.05 5.15
N ARG A 48 -15.72 -12.09 5.97
CA ARG A 48 -15.18 -13.41 5.62
C ARG A 48 -15.92 -14.07 4.46
N GLN A 49 -17.24 -13.90 4.37
CA GLN A 49 -18.02 -14.37 3.22
C GLN A 49 -17.65 -13.64 1.93
N TRP A 50 -17.23 -12.37 2.02
CA TRP A 50 -16.71 -11.60 0.89
C TRP A 50 -15.26 -11.94 0.53
N GLY A 51 -14.59 -12.81 1.29
CA GLY A 51 -13.21 -13.21 1.06
C GLY A 51 -12.17 -12.28 1.71
N GLY A 52 -12.57 -11.42 2.65
CA GLY A 52 -11.64 -10.66 3.47
C GLY A 52 -10.83 -11.55 4.40
N ASP A 53 -9.51 -11.46 4.32
CA ASP A 53 -8.57 -12.17 5.22
C ASP A 53 -8.14 -11.30 6.41
N LEU A 54 -8.04 -9.99 6.19
CA LEU A 54 -7.59 -9.00 7.17
C LEU A 54 -8.57 -7.83 7.23
N ILE A 55 -8.65 -7.18 8.38
CA ILE A 55 -9.44 -5.97 8.57
C ILE A 55 -8.57 -4.84 9.12
N ASN A 56 -8.77 -3.62 8.61
CA ASN A 56 -8.10 -2.43 9.13
C ASN A 56 -8.94 -1.17 8.91
N MET A 57 -8.37 -0.03 9.31
CA MET A 57 -9.05 1.27 9.23
C MET A 57 -8.23 2.35 8.48
N SER A 58 -7.07 1.99 7.89
CA SER A 58 -6.10 2.98 7.38
C SER A 58 -5.72 2.83 5.90
N VAL A 59 -5.89 1.64 5.31
CA VAL A 59 -5.40 1.38 3.93
C VAL A 59 -6.15 2.18 2.87
N LEU A 60 -7.40 2.52 3.15
CA LEU A 60 -8.16 3.50 2.36
C LEU A 60 -8.30 4.78 3.20
N PRO A 61 -7.98 5.96 2.64
CA PRO A 61 -7.74 6.25 1.22
C PRO A 61 -6.28 6.10 0.73
N GLU A 62 -5.32 5.77 1.59
CA GLU A 62 -3.87 5.81 1.30
C GLU A 62 -3.46 5.09 0.01
N SER A 63 -3.93 3.86 -0.18
CA SER A 63 -3.59 3.04 -1.36
C SER A 63 -4.13 3.63 -2.67
N LYS A 64 -5.28 4.30 -2.63
CA LYS A 64 -5.85 5.01 -3.80
C LYS A 64 -5.05 6.26 -4.11
N LEU A 65 -4.70 7.04 -3.08
CA LEU A 65 -3.89 8.24 -3.26
C LEU A 65 -2.49 7.92 -3.78
N ALA A 66 -1.86 6.84 -3.30
CA ALA A 66 -0.57 6.39 -3.83
C ALA A 66 -0.66 6.01 -5.31
N ARG A 67 -1.76 5.35 -5.72
CA ARG A 67 -2.03 5.04 -7.13
C ARG A 67 -2.25 6.29 -7.97
N GLU A 68 -3.01 7.26 -7.46
CA GLU A 68 -3.25 8.55 -8.13
C GLU A 68 -1.96 9.37 -8.28
N ALA A 69 -1.02 9.22 -7.35
CA ALA A 69 0.29 9.85 -7.39
C ALA A 69 1.35 9.05 -8.18
N GLU A 70 0.97 7.93 -8.81
CA GLU A 70 1.88 7.02 -9.54
C GLU A 70 3.04 6.48 -8.66
N ILE A 71 2.78 6.31 -7.36
CA ILE A 71 3.74 5.79 -6.38
C ILE A 71 3.52 4.28 -6.20
N SER A 72 4.60 3.50 -6.34
CA SER A 72 4.62 2.08 -5.99
C SER A 72 4.29 1.89 -4.50
N TYR A 73 3.12 1.31 -4.20
CA TYR A 73 2.62 1.09 -2.85
C TYR A 73 2.54 -0.41 -2.53
N ALA A 74 3.07 -0.79 -1.36
CA ALA A 74 2.93 -2.13 -0.80
C ALA A 74 2.64 -2.04 0.70
N LEU A 75 1.72 -2.87 1.18
CA LEU A 75 1.35 -2.93 2.58
C LEU A 75 1.94 -4.18 3.22
N ILE A 76 2.67 -4.01 4.33
CA ILE A 76 3.04 -5.09 5.24
C ILE A 76 2.13 -4.97 6.47
N ALA A 77 1.09 -5.79 6.53
CA ALA A 77 0.16 -5.81 7.65
C ALA A 77 0.61 -6.85 8.68
N THR A 78 0.59 -6.47 9.97
CA THR A 78 0.81 -7.42 11.08
C THR A 78 -0.51 -7.69 11.78
N ALA A 79 -0.89 -8.97 11.88
CA ALA A 79 -2.09 -9.37 12.59
C ALA A 79 -1.88 -9.18 14.10
N THR A 80 -2.66 -8.30 14.71
CA THR A 80 -2.65 -8.04 16.15
C THR A 80 -3.63 -8.92 16.93
N ASP A 81 -4.73 -9.29 16.27
CA ASP A 81 -5.83 -10.03 16.87
C ASP A 81 -6.65 -10.74 15.78
N TYR A 82 -7.63 -11.54 16.22
CA TYR A 82 -8.51 -12.31 15.35
C TYR A 82 -9.89 -11.67 15.17
N ASP A 83 -10.11 -10.41 15.54
CA ASP A 83 -11.42 -9.73 15.51
C ASP A 83 -12.53 -10.52 16.27
N SER A 84 -13.76 -10.01 16.26
CA SER A 84 -14.88 -10.52 17.07
C SER A 84 -15.54 -11.81 16.55
N TRP A 85 -14.97 -12.50 15.56
CA TRP A 85 -15.63 -13.65 14.93
C TRP A 85 -15.50 -14.97 15.71
N ARG A 86 -14.50 -15.10 16.60
CA ARG A 86 -14.28 -16.34 17.37
C ARG A 86 -15.18 -16.37 18.62
N PRO A 87 -16.05 -17.39 18.79
CA PRO A 87 -17.00 -17.44 19.90
C PRO A 87 -16.41 -17.78 21.28
N GLN A 88 -15.14 -18.21 21.35
CA GLN A 88 -14.51 -18.77 22.57
C GLN A 88 -13.21 -18.06 22.96
N SER A 89 -12.79 -17.03 22.23
CA SER A 89 -11.72 -16.14 22.69
C SER A 89 -12.35 -15.03 23.53
N GLU A 90 -11.67 -14.65 24.62
CA GLU A 90 -12.04 -13.47 25.41
C GLU A 90 -12.23 -12.26 24.47
N ALA A 91 -13.18 -11.38 24.79
CA ALA A 91 -13.39 -10.17 24.01
C ALA A 91 -12.07 -9.40 23.94
N VAL A 92 -11.61 -9.10 22.72
CA VAL A 92 -10.29 -8.51 22.48
C VAL A 92 -10.18 -7.22 23.29
N THR A 93 -9.32 -7.23 24.30
CA THR A 93 -9.09 -6.04 25.12
C THR A 93 -8.02 -5.17 24.50
N ALA A 94 -8.14 -3.84 24.62
CA ALA A 94 -7.14 -2.92 24.09
C ALA A 94 -5.72 -3.23 24.63
N ALA A 95 -5.62 -3.69 25.89
CA ALA A 95 -4.34 -4.01 26.53
C ALA A 95 -3.61 -5.19 25.86
N GLU A 96 -4.33 -6.24 25.44
CA GLU A 96 -3.75 -7.39 24.74
C GLU A 96 -3.28 -7.00 23.34
N VAL A 97 -4.07 -6.18 22.65
CA VAL A 97 -3.69 -5.60 21.35
C VAL A 97 -2.39 -4.81 21.48
N PHE A 98 -2.26 -3.96 22.50
CA PHE A 98 -1.03 -3.17 22.71
C PHE A 98 0.21 -4.03 22.97
N LYS A 99 0.09 -5.13 23.72
CA LYS A 99 1.20 -6.03 23.99
C LYS A 99 1.68 -6.72 22.71
N THR A 100 0.74 -7.28 21.95
CA THR A 100 1.04 -7.94 20.66
C THR A 100 1.59 -6.93 19.65
N LEU A 101 1.03 -5.72 19.61
CA LEU A 101 1.48 -4.64 18.76
C LEU A 101 2.93 -4.24 19.05
N LYS A 102 3.36 -4.20 20.31
CA LYS A 102 4.74 -3.86 20.65
C LYS A 102 5.74 -4.90 20.10
N THR A 103 5.46 -6.19 20.30
CA THR A 103 6.29 -7.27 19.76
C THR A 103 6.28 -7.26 18.23
N ASN A 104 5.11 -7.08 17.61
CA ASN A 104 4.99 -6.99 16.16
C ASN A 104 5.71 -5.75 15.58
N ALA A 105 5.73 -4.63 16.32
CA ALA A 105 6.40 -3.40 15.90
C ALA A 105 7.92 -3.56 15.88
N GLU A 106 8.50 -4.31 16.82
CA GLU A 106 9.94 -4.63 16.80
C GLU A 106 10.32 -5.45 15.57
N THR A 107 9.55 -6.50 15.27
CA THR A 107 9.74 -7.28 14.03
C THR A 107 9.53 -6.44 12.78
N SER A 108 8.51 -5.58 12.76
CA SER A 108 8.22 -4.70 11.62
C SER A 108 9.34 -3.70 11.36
N ARG A 109 9.94 -3.13 12.43
CA ARG A 109 11.10 -2.23 12.30
C ARG A 109 12.31 -2.94 11.73
N LEU A 110 12.58 -4.17 12.17
CA LEU A 110 13.68 -4.97 11.65
C LEU A 110 13.51 -5.22 10.15
N VAL A 111 12.33 -5.68 9.74
CA VAL A 111 11.99 -5.90 8.33
C VAL A 111 12.13 -4.61 7.53
N ALA A 112 11.60 -3.48 8.03
CA ALA A 112 11.69 -2.19 7.35
C ALA A 112 13.14 -1.73 7.18
N ALA A 113 13.98 -1.86 8.20
CA ALA A 113 15.39 -1.44 8.14
C ALA A 113 16.16 -2.25 7.08
N THR A 114 16.02 -3.57 7.08
CA THR A 114 16.70 -4.43 6.10
C THR A 114 16.18 -4.19 4.67
N LEU A 115 14.86 -4.01 4.51
CA LEU A 115 14.28 -3.70 3.20
C LEU A 115 14.78 -2.36 2.64
N LEU A 116 14.95 -1.34 3.48
CA LEU A 116 15.46 -0.03 3.04
C LEU A 116 16.90 -0.13 2.53
N GLU A 117 17.75 -0.92 3.19
CA GLU A 117 19.12 -1.16 2.75
C GLU A 117 19.14 -1.92 1.41
N GLU A 118 18.37 -3.00 1.29
CA GLU A 118 18.27 -3.75 0.04
C GLU A 118 17.67 -2.92 -1.11
N LEU A 119 16.67 -2.09 -0.81
CA LEU A 119 16.07 -1.18 -1.77
C LEU A 119 17.09 -0.14 -2.25
N HIS A 120 17.89 0.43 -1.35
CA HIS A 120 18.96 1.36 -1.70
C HIS A 120 19.98 0.73 -2.65
N ILE A 121 20.41 -0.51 -2.37
CA ILE A 121 21.33 -1.26 -3.24
C ILE A 121 20.68 -1.55 -4.60
N ALA A 122 19.42 -1.98 -4.61
CA ALA A 122 18.69 -2.28 -5.83
C ALA A 122 18.56 -1.04 -6.73
N VAL A 123 18.17 0.11 -6.17
CA VAL A 123 18.06 1.37 -6.91
C VAL A 123 19.43 1.84 -7.41
N SER A 124 20.49 1.67 -6.61
CA SER A 124 21.85 2.06 -7.01
C SER A 124 22.43 1.19 -8.13
N THR A 125 22.02 -0.08 -8.21
CA THR A 125 22.60 -1.06 -9.16
C THR A 125 21.76 -1.22 -10.43
N GLN A 126 20.44 -1.29 -10.28
CA GLN A 126 19.48 -1.59 -11.36
C GLN A 126 18.73 -0.33 -11.84
N GLY A 127 18.99 0.83 -11.23
CA GLY A 127 18.29 2.08 -11.51
C GLY A 127 16.90 2.15 -10.88
N GLN A 128 16.19 3.25 -11.15
CA GLN A 128 14.86 3.53 -10.57
C GLN A 128 13.72 2.73 -11.23
N GLY A 129 13.99 1.89 -12.23
CA GLY A 129 12.96 1.18 -13.00
C GLY A 129 12.04 0.30 -12.15
N LEU A 130 12.49 -0.16 -10.99
CA LEU A 130 11.67 -0.93 -10.04
C LEU A 130 10.56 -0.08 -9.37
N LEU A 131 10.80 1.22 -9.17
CA LEU A 131 9.89 2.14 -8.48
C LEU A 131 8.99 2.91 -9.44
N LEU A 132 9.42 3.04 -10.70
CA LEU A 132 8.74 3.78 -11.76
C LEU A 132 7.74 2.92 -12.56
N GLU A 133 7.46 1.68 -12.13
CA GLU A 133 6.51 0.78 -12.81
C GLU A 133 5.10 1.39 -12.93
N GLU A 134 4.74 2.25 -11.98
CA GLU A 134 3.41 2.87 -11.90
C GLU A 134 3.31 4.23 -12.63
N VAL A 135 4.45 4.76 -13.12
CA VAL A 135 4.49 6.00 -13.89
C VAL A 135 3.82 5.78 -15.24
N GLY A 136 2.87 6.65 -15.60
CA GLY A 136 2.03 6.46 -16.79
C GLY A 136 0.65 5.85 -16.52
N SER A 137 0.41 5.30 -15.32
CA SER A 137 -0.86 4.64 -14.99
C SER A 137 -2.05 5.60 -14.95
N MET A 138 -1.82 6.89 -14.69
CA MET A 138 -2.87 7.91 -14.64
C MET A 138 -3.13 8.61 -15.97
N LYS A 139 -2.31 8.37 -17.01
CA LYS A 139 -2.43 9.00 -18.34
C LYS A 139 -3.84 8.93 -18.97
N PHE A 140 -4.56 7.82 -18.72
CA PHE A 140 -5.90 7.60 -19.27
C PHE A 140 -7.02 7.70 -18.23
N SER A 141 -6.68 7.93 -16.96
CA SER A 141 -7.64 7.96 -15.84
C SER A 141 -8.06 9.38 -15.47
N ILE A 142 -7.38 10.40 -15.99
CA ILE A 142 -7.69 11.82 -15.74
C ILE A 142 -8.76 12.31 -16.72
N MET A 143 -9.94 12.67 -16.19
CA MET A 143 -11.06 13.25 -16.94
C MET A 143 -11.72 14.37 -16.11
N PRO A 144 -12.06 15.54 -16.68
CA PRO A 144 -12.00 15.96 -18.09
C PRO A 144 -10.63 16.53 -18.52
N ARG A 145 -10.21 16.23 -19.76
CA ARG A 145 -9.00 16.75 -20.42
C ARG A 145 -9.12 18.22 -20.88
N SER A 146 -10.06 18.98 -20.32
CA SER A 146 -10.59 20.20 -20.95
C SER A 146 -9.60 21.37 -21.01
N ASP A 147 -9.67 22.11 -22.10
CA ASP A 147 -8.90 23.30 -22.51
C ASP A 147 -8.93 24.50 -21.52
N LYS A 148 -9.66 24.40 -20.40
CA LYS A 148 -9.78 25.44 -19.36
C LYS A 148 -9.69 24.84 -17.96
N GLN A 149 -8.47 24.53 -17.53
CA GLN A 149 -8.19 24.23 -16.12
C GLN A 149 -7.93 25.53 -15.36
N ASN A 150 -8.44 25.63 -14.12
CA ASN A 150 -8.10 26.74 -13.25
C ASN A 150 -6.59 26.71 -12.96
N PRO A 151 -5.84 27.82 -13.15
CA PRO A 151 -4.40 27.86 -12.90
C PRO A 151 -4.01 27.45 -11.47
N GLU A 152 -4.87 27.68 -10.48
CA GLU A 152 -4.62 27.23 -9.11
C GLU A 152 -4.62 25.71 -8.97
N ASP A 153 -5.56 25.03 -9.63
CA ASP A 153 -5.69 23.57 -9.56
C ASP A 153 -4.58 22.88 -10.33
N ARG A 154 -4.16 23.46 -11.47
CA ARG A 154 -2.98 22.98 -12.22
C ARG A 154 -1.72 23.05 -11.36
N LYS A 155 -1.52 24.12 -10.58
CA LYS A 155 -0.37 24.25 -9.68
C LYS A 155 -0.36 23.21 -8.57
N LYS A 156 -1.54 22.88 -8.02
CA LYS A 156 -1.68 21.82 -6.99
C LYS A 156 -1.41 20.44 -7.58
N LEU A 157 -2.00 20.13 -8.74
CA LEU A 157 -1.83 18.84 -9.40
C LEU A 157 -0.42 18.65 -9.95
N ALA A 158 0.26 19.72 -10.37
CA ALA A 158 1.68 19.65 -10.78
C ALA A 158 2.63 19.22 -9.66
N TYR A 159 2.24 19.38 -8.39
CA TYR A 159 3.04 18.85 -7.28
C TYR A 159 2.99 17.32 -7.21
N ILE A 160 1.84 16.73 -7.52
CA ILE A 160 1.61 15.28 -7.43
C ILE A 160 1.97 14.59 -8.75
N LEU A 161 1.62 15.22 -9.86
CA LEU A 161 1.74 14.72 -11.23
C LEU A 161 2.50 15.74 -12.09
N PRO A 162 3.81 15.93 -11.83
CA PRO A 162 4.60 16.94 -12.55
C PRO A 162 4.64 16.68 -14.05
N GLU A 163 4.73 15.41 -14.47
CA GLU A 163 4.83 15.03 -15.89
C GLU A 163 3.61 15.45 -16.73
N TYR A 164 2.44 15.61 -16.09
CA TYR A 164 1.20 15.94 -16.78
C TYR A 164 0.80 17.42 -16.66
N PHE A 165 1.29 18.13 -15.64
CA PHE A 165 0.76 19.45 -15.28
C PHE A 165 1.82 20.59 -15.20
N ALA A 166 3.13 20.31 -15.34
CA ALA A 166 4.21 21.28 -15.08
C ALA A 166 4.41 22.46 -16.09
N GLY A 167 3.68 22.54 -17.22
CA GLY A 167 3.71 23.70 -18.17
C GLY A 167 4.84 23.60 -19.22
N GLU A 168 4.76 24.10 -20.46
CA GLU A 168 3.93 25.07 -21.20
C GLU A 168 3.36 24.43 -22.48
N ASP A 169 2.31 25.06 -23.03
CA ASP A 169 1.63 24.75 -24.30
C ASP A 169 0.92 23.40 -24.42
N GLY A 170 -0.26 23.44 -25.02
CA GLY A 170 -1.03 22.26 -25.39
C GLY A 170 -0.38 21.49 -26.54
N GLU A 171 0.83 21.00 -26.34
CA GLU A 171 1.34 19.88 -27.12
C GLU A 171 1.05 18.60 -26.33
N ASP A 172 -0.04 17.97 -26.74
CA ASP A 172 -0.33 16.57 -26.53
C ASP A 172 0.97 15.74 -26.50
N VAL A 173 1.30 15.19 -25.33
CA VAL A 173 2.25 14.07 -25.19
C VAL A 173 1.61 12.76 -25.72
N ALA A 174 0.89 12.89 -26.84
CA ALA A 174 0.27 11.83 -27.63
C ALA A 174 0.83 11.75 -29.06
N SER A 175 1.75 12.64 -29.47
CA SER A 175 2.32 12.63 -30.83
C SER A 175 3.69 11.94 -30.96
N ALA A 176 4.31 11.46 -29.89
CA ALA A 176 5.49 10.60 -29.94
C ALA A 176 5.34 9.51 -28.86
N THR A 177 5.17 8.22 -29.13
CA THR A 177 5.75 7.37 -30.17
C THR A 177 4.71 6.30 -30.57
N ASN A 178 4.17 6.43 -31.79
CA ASN A 178 3.64 5.31 -32.55
C ASN A 178 4.57 5.17 -33.77
N ASN A 179 5.65 4.41 -33.60
CA ASN A 179 6.39 3.76 -34.69
C ASN A 179 7.24 2.62 -34.12
#